data_AF-A0A4W5LVK2-F1
#
_entry.id   AF-A0A4W5LVK2-F1
#
_cell.length_a   1.000
_cell.length_b   1.000
_cell.length_c   1.000
_cell.angle_alpha   90.00
_cell.angle_beta   90.00
_cell.angle_gamma   90.00
#
_symmetry.space_group_name_H-M   'P 1'
#
loop_
_entity.id
_entity.type
_entity.pdbx_description
1 polymer ?
#
loop_
_entity_poly.entity_id
_entity_poly.type
_entity_poly.pdbx_seq_one_letter_code
_entity_poly.pdbx_strand_id
1 'polypeptide(L)'
;ISQANSLNLITKQFSFETGHALYGYDGKCKNVHGHSYKLSVTVIGTPIKDRNNVKFGMVIDFSDLKKIVKEEIVDQFDHATVFNETTPHIELANELKNRGHHVILVDYQLPQNIQLFSLKLQETESSFNLNIIIILFLVTVIYR
;
A
#
# COMPACT_ATOMS: atom_id res chain seq x y z
N ILE A 1 -0.60 -40.80 5.02
CA ILE A 1 -1.12 -39.72 4.14
C ILE A 1 -0.20 -38.52 4.36
N SER A 2 0.69 -38.23 3.41
CA SER A 2 1.55 -37.05 3.46
C SER A 2 0.68 -35.81 3.50
N GLN A 3 0.74 -35.02 4.57
CA GLN A 3 0.08 -33.71 4.60
C GLN A 3 0.73 -32.85 3.52
N ALA A 4 0.08 -32.71 2.37
CA ALA A 4 0.45 -31.70 1.39
C ALA A 4 0.57 -30.34 2.10
N ASN A 5 1.65 -29.62 1.85
CA ASN A 5 1.79 -28.24 2.32
C ASN A 5 0.77 -27.38 1.57
N SER A 6 -0.46 -27.31 2.08
CA SER A 6 -1.50 -26.45 1.51
C SER A 6 -1.14 -24.98 1.76
N LEU A 7 -0.98 -24.24 0.68
CA LEU A 7 -0.87 -22.78 0.73
C LEU A 7 -2.25 -22.19 1.02
N ASN A 8 -2.32 -21.30 2.01
CA ASN A 8 -3.53 -20.59 2.37
C ASN A 8 -3.37 -19.12 2.02
N LEU A 9 -4.44 -18.53 1.46
CA LEU A 9 -4.55 -17.10 1.21
C LEU A 9 -5.35 -16.47 2.36
N ILE A 10 -4.86 -15.36 2.89
CA ILE A 10 -5.63 -14.51 3.79
C ILE A 10 -5.60 -13.08 3.29
N THR A 11 -6.72 -12.38 3.42
CA THR A 11 -6.87 -11.00 2.97
C THR A 11 -7.30 -10.12 4.14
N LYS A 12 -6.68 -8.95 4.27
CA LYS A 12 -7.06 -7.92 5.22
C LYS A 12 -7.23 -6.59 4.50
N GLN A 13 -8.30 -5.86 4.85
CA GLN A 13 -8.59 -4.55 4.29
C GLN A 13 -8.15 -3.42 5.24
N PHE A 14 -7.68 -2.34 4.64
CA PHE A 14 -7.25 -1.10 5.27
C PHE A 14 -7.87 0.09 4.54
N SER A 15 -7.95 1.22 5.22
CA SER A 15 -8.46 2.47 4.65
C SER A 15 -7.58 3.63 5.07
N PHE A 16 -7.46 4.61 4.18
CA PHE A 16 -6.73 5.87 4.40
C PHE A 16 -7.28 6.95 3.48
N GLU A 17 -7.09 8.21 3.86
CA GLU A 17 -7.52 9.38 3.11
C GLU A 17 -6.31 10.04 2.45
N THR A 18 -6.36 10.34 1.15
CA THR A 18 -5.24 11.01 0.48
C THR A 18 -5.73 12.05 -0.51
N GLY A 19 -5.07 13.20 -0.51
CA GLY A 19 -5.26 14.27 -1.49
C GLY A 19 -4.35 14.14 -2.70
N HIS A 20 -4.77 14.58 -3.88
CA HIS A 20 -3.96 14.61 -5.10
C HIS A 20 -4.48 15.61 -6.14
N ALA A 21 -3.69 15.84 -7.18
CA ALA A 21 -4.11 16.58 -8.37
C ALA A 21 -3.41 16.04 -9.64
N LEU A 22 -4.16 15.91 -10.72
CA LEU A 22 -3.66 15.46 -12.02
C LEU A 22 -3.17 16.64 -12.86
N TYR A 23 -1.86 16.70 -13.10
CA TYR A 23 -1.27 17.67 -14.02
C TYR A 23 -1.62 17.32 -15.47
N GLY A 24 -2.01 18.31 -16.28
CA GLY A 24 -2.36 18.12 -17.70
C GLY A 24 -3.74 17.51 -17.97
N TYR A 25 -4.53 17.21 -16.93
CA TYR A 25 -5.90 16.72 -17.08
C TYR A 25 -6.91 17.86 -17.30
N ASP A 26 -7.87 17.68 -18.20
CA ASP A 26 -8.87 18.71 -18.56
C ASP A 26 -10.13 18.68 -17.68
N GLY A 27 -10.37 17.58 -16.97
CA GLY A 27 -11.50 17.40 -16.06
C GLY A 27 -11.29 17.91 -14.63
N LYS A 28 -12.24 17.61 -13.74
CA LYS A 28 -12.29 18.14 -12.36
C LYS A 28 -11.06 17.77 -11.51
N CYS A 29 -10.45 16.63 -11.77
CA CYS A 29 -9.32 16.10 -11.00
C CYS A 29 -7.99 16.81 -11.27
N LYS A 30 -7.97 17.82 -12.15
CA LYS A 30 -6.85 18.77 -12.23
C LYS A 30 -6.70 19.62 -10.98
N ASN A 31 -7.78 19.78 -10.21
CA ASN A 31 -7.76 20.51 -8.96
C ASN A 31 -7.33 19.58 -7.81
N VAL A 32 -6.77 20.15 -6.75
CA VAL A 32 -6.50 19.43 -5.51
C VAL A 32 -7.82 18.94 -4.93
N HIS A 33 -7.93 17.62 -4.73
CA HIS A 33 -9.08 16.94 -4.13
C HIS A 33 -8.58 15.67 -3.44
N GLY A 34 -9.44 14.98 -2.69
CA GLY A 34 -9.07 13.75 -2.01
C GLY A 34 -10.04 12.60 -2.23
N HIS A 35 -9.60 11.40 -1.84
CA HIS A 35 -10.39 10.19 -1.85
C HIS A 35 -10.16 9.37 -0.58
N SER A 36 -11.19 8.61 -0.22
CA SER A 36 -11.12 7.51 0.74
C SER A 36 -10.67 6.24 0.03
N TYR A 37 -9.41 5.86 0.22
CA TYR A 37 -8.82 4.68 -0.39
C TYR A 37 -9.15 3.43 0.41
N LYS A 38 -9.38 2.32 -0.30
CA LYS A 38 -9.52 0.98 0.28
C LYS A 38 -8.40 0.10 -0.26
N LEU A 39 -7.53 -0.34 0.64
CA LEU A 39 -6.39 -1.21 0.36
C LEU A 39 -6.70 -2.64 0.80
N SER A 40 -6.76 -3.57 -0.15
CA SER A 40 -6.87 -5.01 0.16
C SER A 40 -5.49 -5.66 0.06
N VAL A 41 -4.95 -6.13 1.19
CA VAL A 41 -3.66 -6.83 1.25
C VAL A 41 -3.91 -8.33 1.39
N THR A 42 -3.43 -9.09 0.42
CA THR A 42 -3.57 -10.56 0.41
C THR A 42 -2.19 -11.19 0.53
N VAL A 43 -2.01 -12.03 1.54
CA VAL A 43 -0.78 -12.80 1.73
C VAL A 43 -1.06 -14.28 1.53
N ILE A 44 -0.06 -15.00 1.01
CA ILE A 44 -0.09 -16.44 0.82
C ILE A 44 1.02 -17.09 1.64
N GLY A 45 0.74 -18.21 2.28
CA GLY A 45 1.78 -18.96 2.97
C GLY A 45 1.28 -20.29 3.52
N THR A 46 2.21 -21.08 4.07
CA THR A 46 1.88 -22.34 4.75
C THR A 46 1.55 -22.05 6.21
N PRO A 47 0.44 -22.57 6.74
CA PRO A 47 0.12 -22.46 8.16
C PRO A 47 1.21 -23.04 9.07
N ILE A 48 1.45 -22.39 10.21
CA ILE A 48 2.37 -22.89 11.24
C ILE A 48 1.89 -24.27 11.72
N LYS A 49 2.77 -25.28 11.59
CA LYS A 49 2.44 -26.69 11.91
C LYS A 49 2.83 -27.14 13.32
N ASP A 50 3.64 -26.37 14.02
CA ASP A 50 4.05 -26.68 15.38
C ASP A 50 2.88 -26.47 16.35
N ARG A 51 2.39 -27.55 16.95
CA ARG A 51 1.26 -27.56 17.89
C ARG A 51 1.57 -26.84 19.21
N ASN A 52 2.85 -26.66 19.55
CA ASN A 52 3.26 -25.93 20.74
C ASN A 52 3.36 -24.42 20.50
N ASN A 53 3.24 -23.98 19.24
CA ASN A 53 3.30 -22.57 18.89
C ASN A 53 1.91 -21.92 19.09
N VAL A 54 1.88 -20.78 19.76
CA VAL A 54 0.64 -20.00 20.00
C VAL A 54 -0.05 -19.53 18.71
N LYS A 55 0.68 -19.50 17.59
CA LYS A 55 0.19 -19.17 16.25
C LYS A 55 -0.08 -20.41 15.38
N PHE A 56 -0.19 -21.61 15.98
CA PHE A 56 -0.51 -22.84 15.27
C PHE A 56 -1.73 -22.67 14.34
N GLY A 57 -1.59 -23.10 13.09
CA GLY A 57 -2.63 -22.99 12.06
C GLY A 57 -2.74 -21.62 11.38
N MET A 58 -1.96 -20.62 11.78
CA MET A 58 -1.96 -19.29 11.14
C MET A 58 -0.92 -19.22 10.01
N VAL A 59 -1.25 -18.49 8.95
CA VAL A 59 -0.26 -18.06 7.93
C VAL A 59 0.57 -16.90 8.47
N ILE A 60 -0.11 -15.90 9.04
CA ILE A 60 0.46 -14.77 9.78
C ILE A 60 -0.62 -14.28 10.77
N ASP A 61 -0.20 -13.69 11.88
CA ASP A 61 -1.11 -13.00 12.79
C ASP A 61 -1.64 -11.71 12.14
N PHE A 62 -2.95 -11.45 12.25
CA PHE A 62 -3.52 -10.23 11.68
C PHE A 62 -3.03 -8.94 12.34
N SER A 63 -2.52 -9.00 13.57
CA SER A 63 -1.90 -7.88 14.28
C SER A 63 -0.55 -7.55 13.69
N ASP A 64 0.25 -8.56 13.35
CA ASP A 64 1.54 -8.39 12.67
C ASP A 64 1.33 -7.81 11.27
N LEU A 65 0.42 -8.41 10.49
CA LEU A 65 0.06 -7.89 9.16
C LEU A 65 -0.47 -6.46 9.24
N LYS A 66 -1.30 -6.16 10.27
CA LYS A 66 -1.80 -4.80 10.49
C LYS A 66 -0.67 -3.82 10.75
N LYS A 67 0.26 -4.18 11.65
CA LYS A 67 1.39 -3.32 12.01
C LYS A 67 2.23 -2.97 10.79
N ILE A 68 2.64 -3.98 10.04
CA ILE A 68 3.46 -3.82 8.82
C ILE A 68 2.76 -2.91 7.81
N VAL A 69 1.51 -3.22 7.45
CA VAL A 69 0.79 -2.43 6.45
C VAL A 69 0.51 -1.01 6.94
N LYS A 70 0.32 -0.81 8.25
CA LYS A 70 0.14 0.53 8.79
C LYS A 70 1.42 1.35 8.70
N GLU A 71 2.54 0.84 9.21
CA GLU A 71 3.82 1.55 9.26
C GLU A 71 4.35 1.89 7.86
N GLU A 72 4.25 0.93 6.92
CA GLU A 72 4.84 1.05 5.59
C GLU A 72 3.95 1.80 4.59
N ILE A 73 2.63 1.80 4.80
CA ILE A 73 1.66 2.28 3.80
C ILE A 73 0.65 3.24 4.42
N VAL A 74 -0.23 2.75 5.28
CA VAL A 74 -1.39 3.55 5.72
C VAL A 74 -0.93 4.83 6.39
N ASP A 75 -0.01 4.75 7.35
CA ASP A 75 0.43 5.90 8.12
C ASP A 75 1.34 6.85 7.30
N GLN A 76 1.93 6.37 6.20
CA GLN A 76 2.65 7.22 5.26
C GLN A 76 1.68 8.05 4.41
N PHE A 77 0.62 7.44 3.88
CA PHE A 77 -0.28 8.07 2.90
C PHE A 77 -1.52 8.72 3.52
N ASP A 78 -1.91 8.33 4.73
CA ASP A 78 -3.09 8.86 5.40
C ASP A 78 -2.93 10.35 5.71
N HIS A 79 -3.95 11.12 5.32
CA HIS A 79 -3.99 12.57 5.35
C HIS A 79 -2.81 13.28 4.66
N ALA A 80 -2.09 12.59 3.77
CA ALA A 80 -1.06 13.18 2.93
C ALA A 80 -1.66 13.78 1.64
N THR A 81 -0.96 14.74 1.05
CA THR A 81 -1.21 15.17 -0.34
C THR A 81 -0.11 14.62 -1.25
N VAL A 82 -0.48 13.86 -2.28
CA VAL A 82 0.45 13.25 -3.24
C VAL A 82 0.52 14.10 -4.50
N PHE A 83 1.74 14.46 -4.92
CA PHE A 83 1.99 15.15 -6.18
C PHE A 83 3.04 14.43 -7.01
N ASN A 84 2.89 14.53 -8.33
CA ASN A 84 3.90 14.06 -9.26
C ASN A 84 5.07 15.06 -9.32
N GLU A 85 6.27 14.62 -8.96
CA GLU A 85 7.49 15.43 -8.93
C GLU A 85 8.05 15.76 -10.32
N THR A 86 7.69 14.99 -11.34
CA THR A 86 8.08 15.23 -12.74
C THR A 86 7.15 16.23 -13.44
N THR A 87 6.33 16.95 -12.67
CA THR A 87 5.36 17.94 -13.17
C THR A 87 5.53 19.26 -12.41
N PRO A 88 5.00 20.38 -12.95
CA PRO A 88 4.99 21.66 -12.23
C PRO A 88 4.36 21.65 -10.83
N HIS A 89 3.61 20.59 -10.47
CA HIS A 89 3.13 20.42 -9.09
C HIS A 89 4.26 20.32 -8.05
N ILE A 90 5.52 20.08 -8.46
CA ILE A 90 6.68 20.12 -7.56
C ILE A 90 6.81 21.47 -6.83
N GLU A 91 6.47 22.57 -7.49
CA GLU A 91 6.53 23.91 -6.88
C GLU A 91 5.50 24.04 -5.75
N LEU A 92 4.24 23.68 -6.03
CA LEU A 92 3.15 23.66 -5.04
C LEU A 92 3.46 22.69 -3.89
N ALA A 93 4.00 21.51 -4.21
CA ALA A 93 4.40 20.53 -3.20
C ALA A 93 5.43 21.10 -2.23
N ASN A 94 6.45 21.81 -2.74
CA ASN A 94 7.46 22.45 -1.92
C ASN A 94 6.88 23.58 -1.06
N GLU A 95 5.97 24.39 -1.58
CA GLU A 95 5.28 25.40 -0.77
C GLU A 95 4.50 24.80 0.39
N LEU A 96 3.75 23.72 0.14
CA LEU A 96 2.97 23.03 1.15
C LEU A 96 3.88 22.37 2.20
N LYS A 97 4.98 21.72 1.78
CA LYS A 97 6.00 21.18 2.71
C LYS A 97 6.58 22.27 3.60
N ASN A 98 6.94 23.41 3.02
CA ASN A 98 7.51 24.55 3.77
C ASN A 98 6.53 25.14 4.80
N ARG A 99 5.22 24.91 4.61
CA ARG A 99 4.16 25.30 5.55
C ARG A 99 3.79 24.20 6.56
N GLY A 100 4.52 23.07 6.55
CA GLY A 100 4.31 21.95 7.47
C GLY A 100 3.22 20.97 7.06
N HIS A 101 2.72 21.03 5.83
CA HIS A 101 1.79 20.03 5.33
C HIS A 101 2.51 18.73 4.98
N HIS A 102 1.84 17.61 5.24
CA HIS A 102 2.34 16.29 4.86
C HIS A 102 2.15 16.08 3.35
N VAL A 103 3.25 16.10 2.60
CA VAL A 103 3.24 15.97 1.14
C VAL A 103 4.20 14.88 0.71
N ILE A 104 3.70 13.97 -0.11
CA ILE A 104 4.46 12.89 -0.73
C ILE A 104 4.70 13.26 -2.17
N LEU A 105 5.96 13.11 -2.60
CA LEU A 105 6.35 13.25 -4.00
C LEU A 105 6.54 11.88 -4.59
N VAL A 106 6.04 11.70 -5.81
CA VAL A 106 6.12 10.45 -6.56
C VAL A 106 6.42 10.75 -8.03
N ASP A 107 6.97 9.80 -8.77
CA ASP A 107 7.31 9.94 -10.20
C ASP A 107 6.15 9.58 -11.16
N TYR A 108 4.95 9.42 -10.62
CA TYR A 108 3.75 9.00 -11.34
C TYR A 108 2.52 9.85 -10.98
N GLN A 109 1.44 9.73 -11.75
CA GLN A 109 0.16 10.35 -11.42
C GLN A 109 -0.84 9.29 -10.96
N LEU A 110 -1.57 9.58 -9.88
CA LEU A 110 -2.59 8.69 -9.33
C LEU A 110 -3.82 8.64 -10.26
N PRO A 111 -4.19 7.50 -10.89
CA PRO A 111 -5.43 7.42 -11.62
C PRO A 111 -6.65 7.74 -10.75
N GLN A 112 -7.72 8.27 -11.37
CA GLN A 112 -9.00 8.43 -10.69
C GLN A 112 -9.59 7.07 -10.32
N ASN A 113 -10.23 7.00 -9.14
CA ASN A 113 -11.03 5.85 -8.71
C ASN A 113 -10.27 4.50 -8.67
N ILE A 114 -9.06 4.49 -8.11
CA ILE A 114 -8.31 3.24 -7.92
C ILE A 114 -8.97 2.40 -6.81
N GLN A 115 -9.31 1.16 -7.15
CA GLN A 115 -9.52 0.10 -6.18
C GLN A 115 -8.37 -0.90 -6.31
N LEU A 116 -7.45 -0.89 -5.34
CA LEU A 116 -6.40 -1.89 -5.29
C LEU A 116 -7.00 -3.23 -4.85
N PHE A 117 -7.26 -4.09 -5.83
CA PHE A 117 -7.93 -5.39 -5.63
C PHE A 117 -6.99 -6.49 -5.12
N SER A 118 -5.73 -6.49 -5.52
CA SER A 118 -4.76 -7.49 -5.05
C SER A 118 -3.32 -6.98 -5.18
N LEU A 119 -2.59 -7.03 -4.07
CA LEU A 119 -1.14 -6.88 -4.00
C LEU A 119 -0.58 -8.22 -3.50
N LYS A 120 0.24 -8.89 -4.31
CA LYS A 120 0.77 -10.22 -4.00
C LYS A 120 2.28 -10.15 -3.87
N LEU A 121 2.80 -10.39 -2.67
CA LEU A 121 4.22 -10.51 -2.38
C LEU A 121 4.59 -11.98 -2.20
N GLN A 122 5.64 -12.43 -2.89
CA GLN A 122 6.29 -13.72 -2.63
C GLN A 122 7.80 -13.53 -2.86
N GLU A 123 8.59 -13.52 -1.79
CA GLU A 123 10.05 -13.37 -1.90
C GLU A 123 10.74 -14.74 -1.97
N THR A 124 10.43 -15.66 -1.04
CA THR A 124 10.85 -17.08 -1.08
C THR A 124 9.79 -17.97 -0.39
N GLU A 125 10.03 -19.29 -0.28
CA GLU A 125 9.16 -20.19 0.49
C GLU A 125 9.14 -19.90 2.01
N SER A 126 10.06 -19.08 2.54
CA SER A 126 10.19 -18.87 4.00
C SER A 126 10.63 -17.46 4.47
N SER A 127 10.83 -16.48 3.58
CA SER A 127 11.24 -15.12 3.95
C SER A 127 10.31 -14.03 3.43
N PHE A 128 10.25 -12.92 4.17
CA PHE A 128 9.62 -11.66 3.79
C PHE A 128 10.63 -10.51 3.95
N ASN A 129 11.10 -9.91 2.86
CA ASN A 129 11.89 -8.68 2.89
C ASN A 129 10.96 -7.50 3.09
N LEU A 130 11.28 -6.66 4.07
CA LEU A 130 10.63 -5.37 4.25
C LEU A 130 10.77 -4.48 3.00
N ASN A 131 11.86 -4.60 2.24
CA ASN A 131 12.10 -3.76 1.05
C ASN A 131 11.10 -4.01 -0.09
N ILE A 132 10.46 -5.19 -0.18
CA ILE A 132 9.58 -5.51 -1.30
C ILE A 132 8.14 -5.00 -1.06
N ILE A 133 7.77 -4.69 0.19
CA ILE A 133 6.45 -4.13 0.53
C ILE A 133 6.34 -2.68 0.05
N ILE A 134 7.38 -1.87 0.26
CA ILE A 134 7.49 -0.49 -0.27
C ILE A 134 7.47 -0.52 -1.81
N ILE A 135 8.23 -1.43 -2.42
CA ILE A 135 8.28 -1.60 -3.88
C ILE A 135 6.91 -1.99 -4.44
N LEU A 136 6.17 -2.89 -3.78
CA LEU A 136 4.85 -3.31 -4.27
C LEU A 136 3.79 -2.21 -4.13
N PHE A 137 3.83 -1.38 -3.09
CA PHE A 137 2.93 -0.23 -2.98
C PHE A 137 3.25 0.81 -4.06
N LEU A 138 4.53 1.09 -4.32
CA LEU A 138 4.93 1.92 -5.47
C LEU A 138 4.48 1.30 -6.80
N VAL A 139 4.65 -0.01 -7.00
CA VAL A 139 4.31 -0.69 -8.26
C VAL A 139 2.81 -0.75 -8.53
N THR A 140 1.95 -0.87 -7.51
CA THR A 140 0.48 -0.89 -7.73
C THR A 140 -0.15 0.47 -7.94
N VAL A 141 0.56 1.53 -7.57
CA VAL A 141 0.12 2.90 -7.78
C VAL A 141 0.75 3.48 -9.07
N ILE A 142 1.91 2.97 -9.51
CA ILE A 142 2.60 3.34 -10.76
C ILE A 142 2.12 2.53 -11.97
N TYR A 143 1.83 1.23 -11.82
CA TYR A 143 1.57 0.36 -12.98
C TYR A 143 0.12 -0.15 -13.02
N ARG A 144 -0.75 0.74 -13.51
CA ARG A 144 -1.63 0.45 -14.66
C ARG A 144 -1.65 1.62 -15.62
#